data_AF-A0A3G8C6G4-F1
#
_entry.id   AF-A0A3G8C6G4-F1
#
_cell.length_a   1.000
_cell.length_b   1.000
_cell.length_c   1.000
_cell.angle_alpha   90.00
_cell.angle_beta   90.00
_cell.angle_gamma   90.00
#
_symmetry.space_group_name_H-M   'P 1'
#
loop_
_entity.id
_entity.type
_entity.pdbx_description
1 polymer ?
#
loop_
_entity_poly.entity_id
_entity_poly.type
_entity_poly.pdbx_seq_one_letter_code
_entity_poly.pdbx_strand_id
1 'polypeptide(L)'
;MSQAAARLMERILQPAPEPFALLYRPESSGPGLLNVLIGEMSQPRVLADIDLPAPSIGAPRLDVLTLIPYRQIAERGFEAVDDGSPLLAMNITEQQSIGIEQLLALLPNVPIQLNNERFDLSDATYAEIVSQVIANEIGSGEGANFVIKRTFLAEISEYGPASALSFFRHLLEREKGVYWTFIIHTGSRTFVGASPERHISVKDGLAVMNPISGTYRYPPAGPSLTDVMDFLADRKEADELYMVVDEELKMMARICEDGGHVLGPYLKEMTHLAHTEYFIEGKTRRDVREILHETLFAPTVTGSPLESACRVIQRYEPQGRAYYSGMAALIGSDGKGGRSLDSAILIRTADIDNSGQVRISVGSTIVRHSEPLTEAAESRAKAAGLIAALKNQAPSRFGGHLQVRAALASRNAYVSDFWLMDSQQRQQTQADFNGRHVLIVDAEDTFTSMIAKQLRALGLVVTVCSFSDEYSFDGYDLVIMGPGPGNPSDVQLPKIDHLHMAIRSLLSQQRPFLAVCLSHQVLSLCLGLQLQRKAIPNQGVQKQIDLFGNAERVGFYNTFAAQSSSDRLDIDGIGTVEISRDSETGEVHALRGPSFASMQFHAESLLTQEGPRIIADLLRHALIHAPVDSSVSAAGR
;
A
#
# COMPACT_ATOMS: atom_id res chain seq x y z
N MET A 1 -25.47 6.78 28.16
CA MET A 1 -25.23 8.25 28.17
C MET A 1 -25.72 8.85 29.48
N SER A 2 -24.96 9.80 30.07
CA SER A 2 -25.41 10.54 31.27
C SER A 2 -26.49 11.58 30.91
N GLN A 3 -27.35 11.95 31.87
CA GLN A 3 -28.33 13.03 31.65
C GLN A 3 -27.68 14.39 31.35
N ALA A 4 -26.45 14.62 31.80
CA ALA A 4 -25.69 15.83 31.47
C ALA A 4 -25.24 15.84 30.01
N ALA A 5 -24.69 14.72 29.51
CA ALA A 5 -24.28 14.59 28.11
C ALA A 5 -25.47 14.71 27.14
N ALA A 6 -26.63 14.14 27.50
CA ALA A 6 -27.86 14.27 26.70
C ALA A 6 -28.27 15.75 26.52
N ARG A 7 -28.28 16.52 27.62
CA ARG A 7 -28.64 17.94 27.62
C ARG A 7 -27.67 18.80 26.79
N LEU A 8 -26.37 18.52 26.83
CA LEU A 8 -25.41 19.23 25.96
C LEU A 8 -25.68 18.92 24.48
N MET A 9 -25.93 17.66 24.15
CA MET A 9 -26.22 17.28 22.77
C MET A 9 -27.53 17.90 22.27
N GLU A 10 -28.58 17.98 23.10
CA GLU A 10 -29.83 18.67 22.75
C GLU A 10 -29.61 20.14 22.37
N ARG A 11 -28.68 20.84 23.04
CA ARG A 11 -28.30 22.23 22.72
C ARG A 11 -27.51 22.34 21.43
N ILE A 12 -26.55 21.43 21.22
CA ILE A 12 -25.71 21.37 20.01
C ILE A 12 -26.52 21.04 18.76
N LEU A 13 -27.58 20.23 18.90
CA LEU A 13 -28.43 19.81 17.79
C LEU A 13 -29.50 20.85 17.39
N GLN A 14 -29.55 22.01 18.05
CA GLN A 14 -30.47 23.09 17.67
C GLN A 14 -30.07 23.71 16.31
N PRO A 15 -31.01 24.35 15.59
CA PRO A 15 -30.69 25.00 14.30
C PRO A 15 -29.69 26.15 14.41
N ALA A 16 -29.61 26.81 15.57
CA ALA A 16 -28.68 27.89 15.87
C ALA A 16 -28.03 27.61 17.23
N PRO A 17 -27.08 26.65 17.29
CA PRO A 17 -26.45 26.28 18.54
C PRO A 17 -25.51 27.40 18.99
N GLU A 18 -25.32 27.49 20.30
CA GLU A 18 -24.22 28.29 20.86
C GLU A 18 -22.86 27.69 20.46
N PRO A 19 -21.74 28.41 20.69
CA PRO A 19 -20.41 27.89 20.38
C PRO A 19 -20.13 26.55 21.08
N PHE A 20 -19.65 25.58 20.31
CA PHE A 20 -19.40 24.24 20.80
C PHE A 20 -18.21 23.59 20.11
N ALA A 21 -17.68 22.53 20.72
CA ALA A 21 -16.74 21.63 20.08
C ALA A 21 -17.01 20.17 20.44
N LEU A 22 -16.92 19.29 19.44
CA LEU A 22 -16.87 17.84 19.61
C LEU A 22 -15.47 17.38 19.21
N LEU A 23 -14.70 16.86 20.16
CA LEU A 23 -13.29 16.51 19.96
C LEU A 23 -13.05 15.03 20.26
N TYR A 24 -12.77 14.23 19.24
CA TYR A 24 -12.28 12.86 19.39
C TYR A 24 -10.75 12.87 19.36
N ARG A 25 -10.13 12.51 20.49
CA ARG A 25 -8.67 12.59 20.72
C ARG A 25 -8.17 11.29 21.35
N PRO A 26 -8.16 10.17 20.61
CA PRO A 26 -7.96 8.83 21.18
C PRO A 26 -6.65 8.67 21.97
N GLU A 27 -5.59 9.39 21.58
CA GLU A 27 -4.30 9.39 22.29
C GLU A 27 -4.37 10.10 23.66
N SER A 28 -5.26 11.08 23.82
CA SER A 28 -5.38 11.91 25.03
C SER A 28 -6.54 11.48 25.95
N SER A 29 -7.72 11.21 25.38
CA SER A 29 -8.94 10.85 26.11
C SER A 29 -9.20 9.35 26.19
N GLY A 30 -8.38 8.54 25.52
CA GLY A 30 -8.58 7.10 25.36
C GLY A 30 -9.47 6.74 24.15
N PRO A 31 -9.33 5.52 23.63
CA PRO A 31 -10.09 5.08 22.47
C PRO A 31 -11.59 5.00 22.79
N GLY A 32 -12.44 5.42 21.84
CA GLY A 32 -13.89 5.29 21.97
C GLY A 32 -14.61 6.39 22.77
N LEU A 33 -13.89 7.35 23.36
CA LEU A 33 -14.46 8.50 24.07
C LEU A 33 -14.22 9.81 23.34
N LEU A 34 -15.23 10.67 23.30
CA LEU A 34 -15.19 12.00 22.71
C LEU A 34 -15.55 13.06 23.74
N ASN A 35 -14.88 14.21 23.70
CA ASN A 35 -15.21 15.36 24.53
C ASN A 35 -16.25 16.26 23.85
N VAL A 36 -17.31 16.60 24.58
CA VAL A 36 -18.37 17.53 24.20
C VAL A 36 -18.17 18.81 25.00
N LEU A 37 -17.92 19.93 24.34
CA LEU A 37 -17.60 21.21 24.96
C LEU A 37 -18.60 22.27 24.51
N ILE A 38 -19.05 23.10 25.45
CA ILE A 38 -19.79 24.34 25.20
C ILE A 38 -19.07 25.47 25.93
N GLY A 39 -19.07 26.66 25.34
CA GLY A 39 -18.40 27.80 25.92
C GLY A 39 -18.74 29.14 25.29
N GLU A 40 -18.09 30.18 25.81
CA GLU A 40 -18.23 31.55 25.33
C GLU A 40 -17.02 31.94 24.48
N MET A 41 -17.26 32.48 23.28
CA MET A 41 -16.20 32.92 22.38
C MET A 41 -15.69 34.32 22.74
N SER A 42 -14.38 34.47 22.67
CA SER A 42 -13.65 35.73 22.72
C SER A 42 -12.68 35.82 21.56
N GLN A 43 -12.19 37.04 21.28
CA GLN A 43 -11.21 37.31 20.23
C GLN A 43 -9.99 38.05 20.82
N PRO A 44 -9.09 37.35 21.54
CA PRO A 44 -7.86 37.95 22.03
C PRO A 44 -7.03 38.52 20.88
N ARG A 45 -6.25 39.58 21.14
CA ARG A 45 -5.41 40.17 20.10
C ARG A 45 -4.10 39.40 19.92
N VAL A 46 -3.51 38.98 21.03
CA VAL A 46 -2.26 38.22 21.10
C VAL A 46 -2.42 36.98 21.98
N LEU A 47 -1.54 36.00 21.82
CA LEU A 47 -1.58 34.75 22.60
C LEU A 47 -1.49 34.99 24.12
N ALA A 48 -0.77 36.03 24.55
CA ALA A 48 -0.66 36.41 25.96
C ALA A 48 -2.00 36.81 26.58
N ASP A 49 -2.94 37.33 25.78
CA ASP A 49 -4.26 37.81 26.21
C ASP A 49 -5.31 36.70 26.32
N ILE A 50 -4.95 35.44 26.03
CA ILE A 50 -5.84 34.30 26.26
C ILE A 50 -6.13 34.20 27.76
N ASP A 51 -7.40 34.36 28.13
CA ASP A 51 -7.86 34.31 29.51
C ASP A 51 -7.81 32.88 30.05
N LEU A 52 -6.92 32.63 31.00
CA LEU A 52 -6.73 31.31 31.59
C LEU A 52 -7.01 31.36 33.10
N PRO A 53 -8.04 30.65 33.61
CA PRO A 53 -8.35 30.62 35.04
C PRO A 53 -7.20 29.95 35.80
N ALA A 54 -6.87 30.38 37.02
CA ALA A 54 -5.76 29.80 37.78
C ALA A 54 -5.82 28.25 37.84
N PRO A 55 -4.70 27.52 37.72
CA PRO A 55 -4.69 26.08 37.83
C PRO A 55 -5.32 25.63 39.14
N SER A 56 -6.21 24.64 39.09
CA SER A 56 -6.88 24.09 40.26
C SER A 56 -6.31 22.72 40.64
N ILE A 57 -6.30 22.44 41.95
CA ILE A 57 -6.01 21.11 42.47
C ILE A 57 -7.33 20.35 42.52
N GLY A 58 -7.38 19.15 41.95
CA GLY A 58 -8.60 18.35 41.88
C GLY A 58 -8.70 17.51 40.61
N ALA A 59 -9.91 17.39 40.06
CA ALA A 59 -10.11 16.68 38.80
C ALA A 59 -9.54 17.51 37.63
N PRO A 60 -8.84 16.88 36.67
CA PRO A 60 -8.43 17.57 35.45
C PRO A 60 -9.62 18.22 34.75
N ARG A 61 -9.42 19.43 34.26
CA ARG A 61 -10.46 20.21 33.58
C ARG A 61 -9.92 20.84 32.30
N LEU A 62 -10.75 20.89 31.27
CA LEU A 62 -10.52 21.69 30.09
C LEU A 62 -11.03 23.11 30.34
N ASP A 63 -10.17 24.10 30.12
CA ASP A 63 -10.44 25.51 30.45
C ASP A 63 -10.73 26.33 29.19
N VAL A 64 -9.88 26.22 28.16
CA VAL A 64 -9.99 27.02 26.93
C VAL A 64 -9.68 26.17 25.69
N LEU A 65 -10.49 26.31 24.64
CA LEU A 65 -10.16 25.86 23.30
C LEU A 65 -9.87 27.07 22.42
N THR A 66 -8.66 27.19 21.88
CA THR A 66 -8.28 28.29 20.99
C THR A 66 -7.98 27.82 19.57
N LEU A 67 -8.39 28.63 18.58
CA LEU A 67 -8.01 28.48 17.18
C LEU A 67 -7.08 29.63 16.81
N ILE A 68 -5.85 29.29 16.47
CA ILE A 68 -4.79 30.25 16.19
C ILE A 68 -4.61 30.35 14.66
N PRO A 69 -4.93 31.50 14.04
CA PRO A 69 -4.80 31.68 12.59
C PRO A 69 -3.35 31.89 12.18
N TYR A 70 -3.01 31.60 10.93
CA TYR A 70 -1.65 31.73 10.40
C TYR A 70 -1.07 33.14 10.55
N ARG A 71 -1.90 34.19 10.40
CA ARG A 71 -1.45 35.58 10.57
C ARG A 71 -0.89 35.87 11.98
N GLN A 72 -1.14 35.02 12.97
CA GLN A 72 -0.58 35.17 14.31
C GLN A 72 0.95 35.00 14.34
N ILE A 73 1.56 34.44 13.29
CA ILE A 73 3.03 34.37 13.15
C ILE A 73 3.69 35.76 13.18
N ALA A 74 2.94 36.84 12.91
CA ALA A 74 3.41 38.21 13.08
C ALA A 74 3.83 38.53 14.53
N GLU A 75 3.33 37.82 15.55
CA GLU A 75 3.81 37.95 16.93
C GLU A 75 5.27 37.52 17.11
N ARG A 76 5.80 36.71 16.18
CA ARG A 76 7.23 36.33 16.11
C ARG A 76 8.08 37.36 15.37
N GLY A 77 7.46 38.41 14.82
CA GLY A 77 8.12 39.37 13.94
C GLY A 77 8.33 38.87 12.51
N PHE A 78 7.67 37.77 12.13
CA PHE A 78 7.81 37.18 10.79
C PHE A 78 6.72 37.69 9.83
N GLU A 79 7.02 37.62 8.54
CA GLU A 79 6.12 38.06 7.48
C GLU A 79 4.90 37.13 7.31
N ALA A 80 3.71 37.71 7.17
CA ALA A 80 2.51 36.99 6.79
C ALA A 80 1.51 37.92 6.09
N VAL A 81 0.74 37.38 5.15
CA VAL A 81 -0.40 38.09 4.58
C VAL A 81 -1.49 38.21 5.65
N ASP A 82 -1.80 39.44 6.04
CA ASP A 82 -2.89 39.72 6.98
C ASP A 82 -4.25 39.65 6.25
N ASP A 83 -5.01 38.60 6.52
CA ASP A 83 -6.37 38.40 6.01
C ASP A 83 -7.48 38.75 7.03
N GLY A 84 -7.10 39.33 8.18
CA GLY A 84 -8.03 39.71 9.25
C GLY A 84 -8.59 38.54 10.07
N SER A 85 -8.15 37.30 9.85
CA SER A 85 -8.64 36.15 10.63
C SER A 85 -8.30 36.31 12.11
N PRO A 86 -9.29 36.30 13.02
CA PRO A 86 -9.05 36.56 14.45
C PRO A 86 -8.42 35.37 15.16
N LEU A 87 -7.60 35.62 16.18
CA LEU A 87 -7.33 34.61 17.20
C LEU A 87 -8.63 34.37 17.97
N LEU A 88 -9.10 33.13 18.00
CA LEU A 88 -10.36 32.76 18.63
C LEU A 88 -10.09 31.96 19.91
N ALA A 89 -10.78 32.27 21.01
CA ALA A 89 -10.70 31.50 22.24
C ALA A 89 -12.10 31.23 22.81
N MET A 90 -12.43 29.96 23.01
CA MET A 90 -13.66 29.51 23.65
C MET A 90 -13.38 29.18 25.11
N ASN A 91 -13.89 29.99 26.03
CA ASN A 91 -13.86 29.71 27.47
C ASN A 91 -14.88 28.61 27.77
N ILE A 92 -14.40 27.44 28.21
CA ILE A 92 -15.23 26.25 28.36
C ILE A 92 -16.05 26.35 29.65
N THR A 93 -17.36 26.53 29.49
CA THR A 93 -18.33 26.64 30.59
C THR A 93 -18.88 25.26 30.97
N GLU A 94 -19.07 24.38 29.99
CA GLU A 94 -19.58 23.02 30.20
C GLU A 94 -18.82 21.99 29.37
N GLN A 95 -18.54 20.82 29.97
CA GLN A 95 -17.83 19.72 29.34
C GLN A 95 -18.41 18.37 29.76
N GLN A 96 -18.49 17.42 28.82
CA GLN A 96 -18.83 16.03 29.07
C GLN A 96 -17.98 15.10 28.21
N SER A 97 -17.96 13.81 28.56
CA SER A 97 -17.42 12.75 27.70
C SER A 97 -18.54 11.79 27.28
N ILE A 98 -18.58 11.44 26.00
CA ILE A 98 -19.57 10.54 25.42
C ILE A 98 -18.88 9.43 24.63
N GLY A 99 -19.45 8.22 24.63
CA GLY A 99 -18.95 7.13 23.80
C GLY A 99 -19.29 7.37 22.33
N ILE A 100 -18.36 7.04 21.41
CA ILE A 100 -18.53 7.27 19.97
C ILE A 100 -19.82 6.65 19.44
N GLU A 101 -20.13 5.40 19.79
CA GLU A 101 -21.35 4.74 19.31
C GLU A 101 -22.63 5.48 19.74
N GLN A 102 -22.64 5.99 20.97
CA GLN A 102 -23.76 6.78 21.50
C GLN A 102 -23.88 8.12 20.78
N LEU A 103 -22.76 8.77 20.51
CA LEU A 103 -22.73 10.03 19.76
C LEU A 103 -23.18 9.83 18.32
N LEU A 104 -22.68 8.80 17.64
CA LEU A 104 -23.10 8.45 16.28
C LEU A 104 -24.60 8.16 16.21
N ALA A 105 -25.23 7.62 17.25
CA ALA A 105 -26.68 7.45 17.26
C ALA A 105 -27.45 8.79 17.35
N LEU A 106 -26.83 9.86 17.86
CA LEU A 106 -27.43 11.19 18.04
C LEU A 106 -27.13 12.15 16.90
N LEU A 107 -25.97 12.01 16.25
CA LEU A 107 -25.56 12.92 15.18
C LEU A 107 -26.47 12.78 13.96
N PRO A 108 -26.87 13.90 13.34
CA PRO A 108 -27.63 13.87 12.10
C PRO A 108 -26.82 13.19 10.99
N ASN A 109 -27.53 12.71 9.99
CA ASN A 109 -26.97 12.18 8.76
C ASN A 109 -27.78 12.72 7.58
N VAL A 110 -27.78 14.05 7.44
CA VAL A 110 -28.49 14.73 6.36
C VAL A 110 -27.66 14.71 5.08
N PRO A 111 -28.27 14.59 3.89
CA PRO A 111 -27.55 14.70 2.63
C PRO A 111 -26.85 16.05 2.50
N ILE A 112 -25.59 16.05 2.06
CA ILE A 112 -24.81 17.26 1.81
C ILE A 112 -24.63 17.39 0.30
N GLN A 113 -25.24 18.43 -0.28
CA GLN A 113 -25.05 18.76 -1.69
C GLN A 113 -24.05 19.89 -1.82
N LEU A 114 -23.07 19.72 -2.70
CA LEU A 114 -22.05 20.72 -2.98
C LEU A 114 -22.28 21.35 -4.36
N ASN A 115 -22.15 22.67 -4.43
CA ASN A 115 -22.11 23.44 -5.66
C ASN A 115 -20.73 24.08 -5.85
N ASN A 116 -20.45 24.52 -7.08
CA ASN A 116 -19.30 25.37 -7.41
C ASN A 116 -17.92 24.80 -7.04
N GLU A 117 -17.81 23.47 -7.06
CA GLU A 117 -16.61 22.72 -6.69
C GLU A 117 -15.43 23.03 -7.63
N ARG A 118 -14.33 23.55 -7.07
CA ARG A 118 -13.09 23.81 -7.82
C ARG A 118 -11.91 23.95 -6.87
N PHE A 119 -10.70 23.82 -7.40
CA PHE A 119 -9.54 24.43 -6.73
C PHE A 119 -9.41 25.89 -7.16
N ASP A 120 -8.94 26.75 -6.26
CA ASP A 120 -8.55 28.13 -6.57
C ASP A 120 -7.38 28.17 -7.58
N LEU A 121 -6.45 27.24 -7.46
CA LEU A 121 -5.33 27.02 -8.38
C LEU A 121 -5.50 25.70 -9.14
N SER A 122 -5.43 25.77 -10.47
CA SER A 122 -5.40 24.57 -11.31
C SER A 122 -4.16 23.72 -11.01
N ASP A 123 -4.19 22.43 -11.38
CA ASP A 123 -3.02 21.55 -11.20
C ASP A 123 -1.80 22.06 -11.98
N ALA A 124 -2.00 22.64 -13.16
CA ALA A 124 -0.94 23.24 -13.97
C ALA A 124 -0.34 24.49 -13.30
N THR A 125 -1.19 25.41 -12.82
CA THR A 125 -0.76 26.63 -12.13
C THR A 125 -0.03 26.31 -10.82
N TYR A 126 -0.51 25.33 -10.06
CA TYR A 126 0.17 24.89 -8.84
C TYR A 126 1.53 24.25 -9.16
N ALA A 127 1.63 23.42 -10.21
CA ALA A 127 2.90 22.86 -10.67
C ALA A 127 3.89 23.94 -11.14
N GLU A 128 3.43 25.00 -11.79
CA GLU A 128 4.27 26.16 -12.14
C GLU A 128 4.85 26.83 -10.88
N ILE A 129 4.02 27.05 -9.84
CA ILE A 129 4.49 27.60 -8.56
C ILE A 129 5.51 26.67 -7.91
N VAL A 130 5.25 25.36 -7.87
CA VAL A 130 6.21 24.37 -7.34
C VAL A 130 7.55 24.47 -8.09
N SER A 131 7.51 24.57 -9.42
CA SER A 131 8.72 24.69 -10.24
C SER A 131 9.50 25.98 -9.92
N GLN A 132 8.80 27.09 -9.71
CA GLN A 132 9.39 28.36 -9.32
C GLN A 132 10.00 28.31 -7.92
N VAL A 133 9.33 27.69 -6.94
CA VAL A 133 9.88 27.50 -5.59
C VAL A 133 11.16 26.67 -5.63
N ILE A 134 11.18 25.58 -6.40
CA ILE A 134 12.39 24.75 -6.55
C ILE A 134 13.53 25.56 -7.16
N ALA A 135 13.28 26.26 -8.27
CA ALA A 135 14.34 26.96 -9.00
C ALA A 135 14.83 28.24 -8.29
N ASN A 136 13.91 29.05 -7.79
CA ASN A 136 14.19 30.41 -7.34
C ASN A 136 14.38 30.54 -5.83
N GLU A 137 13.90 29.59 -5.03
CA GLU A 137 13.98 29.64 -3.57
C GLU A 137 14.93 28.54 -3.05
N ILE A 138 14.64 27.27 -3.37
CA ILE A 138 15.52 26.16 -2.95
C ILE A 138 16.85 26.23 -3.72
N GLY A 139 16.80 26.41 -5.04
CA GLY A 139 17.97 26.51 -5.91
C GLY A 139 18.85 27.73 -5.66
N SER A 140 18.32 28.77 -5.01
CA SER A 140 19.06 29.97 -4.62
C SER A 140 19.54 29.96 -3.16
N GLY A 141 19.15 28.95 -2.37
CA GLY A 141 19.57 28.77 -0.99
C GLY A 141 18.72 29.49 0.07
N GLU A 142 17.50 29.91 -0.26
CA GLU A 142 16.56 30.51 0.71
C GLU A 142 16.09 29.50 1.77
N GLY A 143 16.15 28.20 1.47
CA GLY A 143 15.77 27.12 2.37
C GLY A 143 15.81 25.74 1.74
N ALA A 144 15.59 24.71 2.55
CA ALA A 144 15.65 23.31 2.11
C ALA A 144 14.29 22.79 1.61
N ASN A 145 13.20 23.28 2.19
CA ASN A 145 11.85 22.85 1.89
C ASN A 145 10.82 23.94 2.20
N PHE A 146 9.73 23.97 1.45
CA PHE A 146 8.63 24.93 1.62
C PHE A 146 7.29 24.25 1.35
N VAL A 147 6.23 24.73 2.01
CA VAL A 147 4.86 24.26 1.79
C VAL A 147 4.04 25.41 1.25
N ILE A 148 3.49 25.26 0.04
CA ILE A 148 2.60 26.25 -0.57
C ILE A 148 1.15 25.75 -0.53
N LYS A 149 0.24 26.64 -0.13
CA LYS A 149 -1.19 26.38 -0.04
C LYS A 149 -1.85 26.49 -1.42
N ARG A 150 -2.82 25.60 -1.64
CA ARG A 150 -3.98 25.84 -2.52
C ARG A 150 -5.26 25.38 -1.83
N THR A 151 -6.41 25.80 -2.34
CA THR A 151 -7.70 25.64 -1.66
C THR A 151 -8.72 25.00 -2.57
N PHE A 152 -9.30 23.89 -2.12
CA PHE A 152 -10.56 23.40 -2.67
C PHE A 152 -11.71 24.25 -2.12
N LEU A 153 -12.51 24.80 -3.03
CA LEU A 153 -13.65 25.66 -2.79
C LEU A 153 -14.93 24.95 -3.22
N ALA A 154 -15.94 25.00 -2.37
CA ALA A 154 -17.29 24.54 -2.68
C ALA A 154 -18.32 25.33 -1.85
N GLU A 155 -19.59 25.11 -2.12
CA GLU A 155 -20.71 25.69 -1.37
C GLU A 155 -21.67 24.56 -0.97
N ILE A 156 -22.01 24.47 0.32
CA ILE A 156 -23.05 23.54 0.80
C ILE A 156 -24.42 24.18 0.54
N SER A 157 -25.23 23.55 -0.30
CA SER A 157 -26.63 23.96 -0.51
C SER A 157 -27.39 23.95 0.81
N GLU A 158 -28.15 25.03 1.07
CA GLU A 158 -29.00 25.15 2.27
C GLU A 158 -28.23 24.85 3.57
N TYR A 159 -27.03 25.42 3.69
CA TYR A 159 -26.16 25.16 4.83
C TYR A 159 -26.82 25.45 6.18
N GLY A 160 -26.62 24.53 7.12
CA GLY A 160 -26.89 24.71 8.54
C GLY A 160 -26.00 23.79 9.39
N PRO A 161 -25.99 23.96 10.73
CA PRO A 161 -25.15 23.17 11.63
C PRO A 161 -25.32 21.66 11.51
N ALA A 162 -26.52 21.19 11.16
CA ALA A 162 -26.80 19.77 10.92
C ALA A 162 -25.96 19.19 9.76
N SER A 163 -25.67 19.98 8.72
CA SER A 163 -24.81 19.57 7.61
C SER A 163 -23.36 19.39 8.07
N ALA A 164 -22.83 20.33 8.87
CA ALA A 164 -21.48 20.21 9.44
C ALA A 164 -21.37 19.02 10.43
N LEU A 165 -22.40 18.78 11.25
CA LEU A 165 -22.46 17.63 12.15
C LEU A 165 -22.56 16.30 11.40
N SER A 166 -23.27 16.25 10.28
CA SER A 166 -23.32 15.07 9.40
C SER A 166 -21.97 14.80 8.75
N PHE A 167 -21.27 15.86 8.33
CA PHE A 167 -19.91 15.73 7.82
C PHE A 167 -18.94 15.20 8.90
N PHE A 168 -19.01 15.75 10.12
CA PHE A 168 -18.24 15.25 11.25
C PHE A 168 -18.53 13.77 11.56
N ARG A 169 -19.80 13.36 11.52
CA ARG A 169 -20.22 11.96 11.63
C ARG A 169 -19.50 11.09 10.59
N HIS A 170 -19.49 11.50 9.32
CA HIS A 170 -18.82 10.73 8.26
C HIS A 170 -17.32 10.57 8.52
N LEU A 171 -16.66 11.59 9.09
CA LEU A 171 -15.25 11.47 9.47
C LEU A 171 -15.04 10.46 10.60
N LEU A 172 -15.87 10.50 11.65
CA LEU A 172 -15.80 9.52 12.75
C LEU A 172 -16.01 8.07 12.28
N GLU A 173 -16.83 7.86 11.26
CA GLU A 173 -17.11 6.52 10.71
C GLU A 173 -15.98 5.99 9.80
N ARG A 174 -15.18 6.88 9.18
CA ARG A 174 -14.30 6.54 8.04
C ARG A 174 -12.81 6.74 8.32
N GLU A 175 -12.45 7.77 9.06
CA GLU A 175 -11.06 8.11 9.32
C GLU A 175 -10.53 7.33 10.52
N LYS A 176 -9.34 6.75 10.38
CA LYS A 176 -8.62 6.02 11.41
C LYS A 176 -7.16 6.47 11.43
N GLY A 177 -6.50 6.31 12.58
CA GLY A 177 -5.09 6.71 12.74
C GLY A 177 -4.86 8.21 12.72
N VAL A 178 -5.90 9.02 12.97
CA VAL A 178 -5.81 10.48 13.07
C VAL A 178 -5.61 10.92 14.52
N TYR A 179 -4.88 12.02 14.73
CA TYR A 179 -4.63 12.57 16.05
C TYR A 179 -5.90 13.15 16.65
N TRP A 180 -6.55 14.07 15.92
CA TRP A 180 -7.84 14.66 16.30
C TRP A 180 -8.86 14.50 15.17
N THR A 181 -10.06 14.02 15.49
CA THR A 181 -11.26 14.25 14.66
C THR A 181 -12.15 15.25 15.39
N PHE A 182 -12.52 16.34 14.73
CA PHE A 182 -13.22 17.42 15.41
C PHE A 182 -14.27 18.12 14.55
N ILE A 183 -15.25 18.69 15.25
CA ILE A 183 -16.05 19.83 14.80
C ILE A 183 -15.97 20.93 15.85
N ILE A 184 -15.67 22.15 15.43
CA ILE A 184 -15.59 23.34 16.28
C ILE A 184 -16.46 24.41 15.63
N HIS A 185 -17.57 24.76 16.28
CA HIS A 185 -18.49 25.80 15.83
C HIS A 185 -18.34 27.03 16.71
N THR A 186 -18.01 28.16 16.12
CA THR A 186 -17.71 29.41 16.84
C THR A 186 -18.90 30.37 16.90
N GLY A 187 -20.09 29.93 16.47
CA GLY A 187 -21.28 30.75 16.26
C GLY A 187 -21.37 31.37 14.85
N SER A 188 -20.23 31.68 14.22
CA SER A 188 -20.17 32.29 12.89
C SER A 188 -19.32 31.56 11.85
N ARG A 189 -18.54 30.59 12.30
CA ARG A 189 -17.63 29.79 11.48
C ARG A 189 -17.58 28.38 12.05
N THR A 190 -17.39 27.39 11.19
CA THR A 190 -17.37 25.98 11.59
C THR A 190 -16.17 25.29 10.98
N PHE A 191 -15.38 24.65 11.83
CA PHE A 191 -14.21 23.88 11.43
C PHE A 191 -14.52 22.40 11.61
N VAL A 192 -14.39 21.61 10.55
CA VAL A 192 -14.61 20.16 10.59
C VAL A 192 -13.39 19.48 10.01
N GLY A 193 -12.70 18.64 10.79
CA GLY A 193 -11.42 18.11 10.37
C GLY A 193 -11.04 16.79 11.02
N ALA A 194 -10.07 16.12 10.40
CA ALA A 194 -9.44 14.90 10.88
C ALA A 194 -7.91 15.06 10.73
N SER A 195 -7.30 15.80 11.66
CA SER A 195 -5.88 16.13 11.58
C SER A 195 -5.02 14.94 12.02
N PRO A 196 -4.04 14.51 11.22
CA PRO A 196 -3.14 13.43 11.58
C PRO A 196 -2.06 13.85 12.58
N GLU A 197 -1.82 15.15 12.74
CA GLU A 197 -0.59 15.69 13.31
C GLU A 197 -0.86 16.55 14.54
N ARG A 198 -0.25 16.14 15.64
CA ARG A 198 -0.14 16.97 16.85
C ARG A 198 0.77 18.14 16.54
N HIS A 199 0.35 19.34 16.93
CA HIS A 199 1.24 20.51 16.92
C HIS A 199 2.20 20.44 18.10
N ILE A 200 1.67 20.59 19.33
CA ILE A 200 2.42 20.34 20.56
C ILE A 200 1.47 19.93 21.71
N SER A 201 1.92 19.05 22.58
CA SER A 201 1.21 18.73 23.82
C SER A 201 2.10 18.93 25.03
N VAL A 202 1.53 19.37 26.16
CA VAL A 202 2.20 19.45 27.45
C VAL A 202 1.38 18.69 28.48
N LYS A 203 2.00 17.72 29.14
CA LYS A 203 1.38 16.97 30.24
C LYS A 203 2.41 16.70 31.32
N ASP A 204 2.09 17.03 32.57
CA ASP A 204 3.00 16.87 33.71
C ASP A 204 4.40 17.50 33.45
N GLY A 205 4.44 18.64 32.75
CA GLY A 205 5.67 19.35 32.37
C GLY A 205 6.46 18.73 31.20
N LEU A 206 5.97 17.65 30.58
CA LEU A 206 6.57 17.05 29.38
C LEU A 206 5.91 17.64 28.13
N ALA A 207 6.68 18.41 27.36
CA ALA A 207 6.31 18.87 26.03
C ALA A 207 6.63 17.78 24.99
N VAL A 208 5.73 17.56 24.02
CA VAL A 208 5.90 16.60 22.94
C VAL A 208 5.43 17.18 21.62
N MET A 209 6.29 17.14 20.60
CA MET A 209 5.96 17.38 19.19
C MET A 209 6.03 16.06 18.40
N ASN A 210 5.43 16.04 17.20
CA ASN A 210 5.29 14.84 16.38
C ASN A 210 5.58 15.20 14.91
N PRO A 211 6.86 15.30 14.52
CA PRO A 211 7.21 15.55 13.13
C PRO A 211 6.77 14.36 12.26
N ILE A 212 5.89 14.63 11.30
CA ILE A 212 5.39 13.66 10.32
C ILE A 212 5.80 14.11 8.92
N SER A 213 6.48 13.24 8.18
CA SER A 213 6.75 13.45 6.75
C SER A 213 7.01 12.11 6.07
N GLY A 214 6.95 12.10 4.74
CA GLY A 214 6.94 10.89 3.92
C GLY A 214 5.54 10.26 3.85
N THR A 215 5.11 9.87 2.65
CA THR A 215 3.74 9.39 2.42
C THR A 215 3.68 8.16 1.51
N TYR A 216 3.29 7.02 2.09
CA TYR A 216 2.93 5.83 1.32
C TYR A 216 1.43 5.81 1.02
N ARG A 217 1.06 5.97 -0.24
CA ARG A 217 -0.35 5.89 -0.69
C ARG A 217 -0.77 4.45 -0.90
N TYR A 218 -1.86 4.02 -0.26
CA TYR A 218 -2.34 2.66 -0.43
C TYR A 218 -2.90 2.45 -1.84
N PRO A 219 -2.53 1.37 -2.54
CA PRO A 219 -3.19 1.02 -3.79
C PRO A 219 -4.65 0.60 -3.52
N PRO A 220 -5.53 0.56 -4.53
CA PRO A 220 -6.93 0.20 -4.34
C PRO A 220 -7.17 -1.18 -3.69
N ALA A 221 -6.20 -2.10 -3.78
CA ALA A 221 -6.23 -3.41 -3.15
C ALA A 221 -5.89 -3.40 -1.65
N GLY A 222 -5.44 -2.25 -1.10
CA GLY A 222 -4.88 -2.12 0.23
C GLY A 222 -3.34 -2.22 0.23
N PRO A 223 -2.68 -1.83 1.33
CA PRO A 223 -1.22 -1.84 1.43
C PRO A 223 -0.66 -3.28 1.35
N SER A 224 0.49 -3.44 0.70
CA SER A 224 1.25 -4.70 0.72
C SER A 224 2.58 -4.51 1.48
N LEU A 225 3.07 -5.56 2.12
CA LEU A 225 4.35 -5.48 2.87
C LEU A 225 5.50 -5.06 1.95
N THR A 226 5.54 -5.57 0.72
CA THR A 226 6.58 -5.21 -0.27
C THR A 226 6.57 -3.72 -0.56
N ASP A 227 5.40 -3.15 -0.89
CA ASP A 227 5.30 -1.73 -1.21
C ASP A 227 5.65 -0.84 -0.01
N VAL A 228 5.28 -1.25 1.21
CA VAL A 228 5.67 -0.55 2.44
C VAL A 228 7.20 -0.61 2.62
N MET A 229 7.83 -1.76 2.39
CA MET A 229 9.28 -1.88 2.48
C MET A 229 10.01 -1.07 1.41
N ASP A 230 9.47 -0.97 0.20
CA ASP A 230 10.01 -0.12 -0.87
C ASP A 230 9.91 1.36 -0.49
N PHE A 231 8.77 1.79 0.07
CA PHE A 231 8.60 3.14 0.62
C PHE A 231 9.60 3.45 1.75
N LEU A 232 9.76 2.53 2.71
CA LEU A 232 10.71 2.71 3.82
C LEU A 232 12.18 2.70 3.36
N ALA A 233 12.48 2.10 2.21
CA ALA A 233 13.80 2.11 1.59
C ALA A 233 14.04 3.35 0.71
N ASP A 234 13.01 4.17 0.43
CA ASP A 234 13.15 5.38 -0.37
C ASP A 234 13.93 6.45 0.40
N ARG A 235 15.13 6.75 -0.08
CA ARG A 235 16.02 7.75 0.51
C ARG A 235 15.44 9.16 0.46
N LYS A 236 14.61 9.49 -0.55
CA LYS A 236 13.95 10.79 -0.64
C LYS A 236 13.00 10.97 0.54
N GLU A 237 12.14 9.98 0.78
CA GLU A 237 11.14 10.02 1.86
C GLU A 237 11.83 10.07 3.24
N ALA A 238 12.92 9.32 3.42
CA ALA A 238 13.73 9.38 4.64
C ALA A 238 14.39 10.76 4.86
N ASP A 239 15.01 11.33 3.83
CA ASP A 239 15.64 12.66 3.88
C ASP A 239 14.60 13.74 4.23
N GLU A 240 13.38 13.66 3.67
CA GLU A 240 12.26 14.56 3.98
C GLU A 240 11.88 14.52 5.47
N LEU A 241 11.82 13.33 6.06
CA LEU A 241 11.53 13.18 7.48
C LEU A 241 12.65 13.75 8.36
N TYR A 242 13.91 13.49 8.05
CA TYR A 242 15.02 14.03 8.85
C TYR A 242 15.04 15.56 8.89
N MET A 243 14.74 16.21 7.76
CA MET A 243 14.69 17.66 7.69
C MET A 243 13.65 18.26 8.64
N VAL A 244 12.45 17.69 8.73
CA VAL A 244 11.41 18.21 9.64
C VAL A 244 11.71 17.91 11.11
N VAL A 245 12.37 16.77 11.40
CA VAL A 245 12.83 16.44 12.76
C VAL A 245 13.84 17.46 13.26
N ASP A 246 14.82 17.84 12.43
CA ASP A 246 15.83 18.85 12.81
C ASP A 246 15.20 20.22 13.09
N GLU A 247 14.18 20.62 12.32
CA GLU A 247 13.49 21.89 12.56
C GLU A 247 12.66 21.88 13.85
N GLU A 248 11.94 20.80 14.12
CA GLU A 248 11.19 20.68 15.37
C GLU A 248 12.11 20.53 16.58
N LEU A 249 13.29 19.94 16.42
CA LEU A 249 14.34 19.95 17.45
C LEU A 249 14.78 21.38 17.80
N LYS A 250 14.90 22.28 16.82
CA LYS A 250 15.21 23.71 17.09
C LYS A 250 14.09 24.38 17.88
N MET A 251 12.84 24.04 17.63
CA MET A 251 11.70 24.54 18.41
C MET A 251 11.76 24.01 19.83
N MET A 252 11.93 22.69 20.00
CA MET A 252 12.03 22.03 21.30
C MET A 252 13.22 22.56 22.12
N ALA A 253 14.35 22.86 21.48
CA ALA A 253 15.51 23.49 22.12
C ALA A 253 15.25 24.91 22.65
N ARG A 254 14.26 25.64 22.11
CA ARG A 254 13.87 26.97 22.64
C ARG A 254 12.96 26.84 23.85
N ILE A 255 12.06 25.87 23.85
CA ILE A 255 11.00 25.77 24.86
C ILE A 255 11.31 24.82 26.02
N CYS A 256 12.24 23.87 25.85
CA CYS A 256 12.62 22.88 26.87
C CYS A 256 13.98 23.21 27.50
N GLU A 257 14.10 23.00 28.82
CA GLU A 257 15.31 23.35 29.60
C GLU A 257 16.56 22.59 29.14
N ASP A 258 16.39 21.29 28.83
CA ASP A 258 17.46 20.37 28.40
C ASP A 258 17.43 20.08 26.89
N GLY A 259 16.61 20.81 26.13
CA GLY A 259 16.30 20.50 24.73
C GLY A 259 15.33 19.33 24.53
N GLY A 260 15.26 18.82 23.30
CA GLY A 260 14.37 17.72 22.91
C GLY A 260 15.10 16.39 22.75
N HIS A 261 14.46 15.31 23.19
CA HIS A 261 14.86 13.91 22.99
C HIS A 261 14.01 13.27 21.89
N VAL A 262 14.64 12.70 20.87
CA VAL A 262 13.98 12.09 19.71
C VAL A 262 13.66 10.62 19.99
N LEU A 263 12.42 10.20 19.72
CA LEU A 263 11.92 8.83 19.80
C LEU A 263 11.37 8.38 18.44
N GLY A 264 11.71 7.18 17.97
CA GLY A 264 11.26 6.64 16.68
C GLY A 264 12.40 6.14 15.79
N PRO A 265 12.18 5.99 14.46
CA PRO A 265 10.95 6.33 13.73
C PRO A 265 9.83 5.29 13.93
N TYR A 266 8.59 5.70 13.63
CA TYR A 266 7.39 4.85 13.62
C TYR A 266 6.65 4.95 12.29
N LEU A 267 5.82 3.95 11.97
CA LEU A 267 4.90 3.98 10.83
C LEU A 267 3.48 4.23 11.34
N LYS A 268 2.88 5.34 10.92
CA LYS A 268 1.51 5.74 11.24
C LYS A 268 0.57 5.34 10.12
N GLU A 269 -0.14 4.23 10.32
CA GLU A 269 -1.12 3.73 9.37
C GLU A 269 -2.46 4.48 9.49
N MET A 270 -2.95 5.00 8.36
CA MET A 270 -4.25 5.68 8.24
C MET A 270 -5.18 4.92 7.29
N THR A 271 -6.38 5.43 7.02
CA THR A 271 -7.38 4.75 6.16
C THR A 271 -6.92 4.57 4.71
N HIS A 272 -6.19 5.53 4.15
CA HIS A 272 -5.86 5.57 2.71
C HIS A 272 -4.35 5.63 2.41
N LEU A 273 -3.53 5.77 3.43
CA LEU A 273 -2.10 5.98 3.34
C LEU A 273 -1.43 5.66 4.67
N ALA A 274 -0.10 5.58 4.67
CA ALA A 274 0.71 5.59 5.88
C ALA A 274 1.74 6.72 5.81
N HIS A 275 2.15 7.21 6.98
CA HIS A 275 3.23 8.18 7.14
C HIS A 275 4.34 7.60 8.00
N THR A 276 5.57 8.08 7.81
CA THR A 276 6.63 7.91 8.80
C THR A 276 6.65 9.09 9.77
N GLU A 277 6.93 8.81 11.05
CA GLU A 277 6.93 9.84 12.08
C GLU A 277 8.00 9.63 13.15
N TYR A 278 8.39 10.72 13.80
CA TYR A 278 9.10 10.69 15.08
C TYR A 278 8.27 11.39 16.15
N PHE A 279 8.71 11.25 17.39
CA PHE A 279 8.31 12.12 18.49
C PHE A 279 9.54 12.83 19.05
N ILE A 280 9.35 14.07 19.49
CA ILE A 280 10.39 14.81 20.19
C ILE A 280 9.80 15.23 21.53
N GLU A 281 10.42 14.80 22.63
CA GLU A 281 9.95 15.09 23.98
C GLU A 281 10.97 15.87 24.80
N GLY A 282 10.51 16.76 25.68
CA GLY A 282 11.39 17.56 26.52
C GLY A 282 10.66 18.16 27.71
N LYS A 283 11.39 18.43 28.79
CA LYS A 283 10.81 19.04 29.99
C LYS A 283 10.73 20.55 29.84
N THR A 284 9.59 21.13 30.19
CA THR A 284 9.38 22.57 30.20
C THR A 284 8.56 23.00 31.40
N ARG A 285 8.86 24.20 31.91
CA ARG A 285 8.08 24.91 32.93
C ARG A 285 7.47 26.21 32.40
N ARG A 286 7.61 26.47 31.10
CA ARG A 286 7.13 27.70 30.47
C ARG A 286 5.61 27.76 30.51
N ASP A 287 5.08 28.98 30.45
CA ASP A 287 3.64 29.18 30.28
C ASP A 287 3.19 28.62 28.94
N VAL A 288 2.02 27.98 28.89
CA VAL A 288 1.48 27.38 27.66
C VAL A 288 1.29 28.40 26.54
N ARG A 289 1.04 29.68 26.85
CA ARG A 289 0.95 30.77 25.86
C ARG A 289 2.31 31.09 25.24
N GLU A 290 3.38 31.04 26.03
CA GLU A 290 4.75 31.18 25.53
C GLU A 290 5.15 29.99 24.66
N ILE A 291 4.77 28.78 25.05
CA ILE A 291 5.02 27.57 24.26
C ILE A 291 4.30 27.67 22.90
N LEU A 292 3.04 28.09 22.89
CA LEU A 292 2.27 28.31 21.66
C LEU A 292 2.94 29.38 20.78
N HIS A 293 3.38 30.50 21.36
CA HIS A 293 4.07 31.59 20.65
C HIS A 293 5.38 31.13 20.01
N GLU A 294 6.24 30.44 20.76
CA GLU A 294 7.55 29.95 20.30
C GLU A 294 7.44 28.82 19.27
N THR A 295 6.28 28.18 19.17
CA THR A 295 6.02 27.09 18.21
C THR A 295 5.12 27.49 17.04
N LEU A 296 4.73 28.76 16.89
CA LEU A 296 4.11 29.25 15.65
C LEU A 296 5.11 29.13 14.50
N PHE A 297 4.83 28.43 13.39
CA PHE A 297 4.00 27.21 13.26
C PHE A 297 4.92 26.06 12.84
N ALA A 298 4.41 24.83 12.85
CA ALA A 298 5.20 23.65 12.52
C ALA A 298 5.84 23.73 11.11
N PRO A 299 7.09 23.23 10.95
CA PRO A 299 7.83 23.28 9.69
C PRO A 299 7.19 22.37 8.61
N THR A 300 6.46 21.34 9.01
CA THR A 300 5.71 20.40 8.16
C THR A 300 4.61 21.06 7.33
N VAL A 301 4.15 22.25 7.73
CA VAL A 301 3.10 23.02 7.05
C VAL A 301 3.55 24.42 6.62
N THR A 302 4.82 24.76 6.83
CA THR A 302 5.42 26.05 6.48
C THR A 302 6.67 25.88 5.62
N GLY A 303 7.77 25.42 6.22
CA GLY A 303 9.04 25.15 5.56
C GLY A 303 10.24 25.38 6.48
N SER A 304 11.44 25.29 5.92
CA SER A 304 12.70 25.51 6.63
C SER A 304 13.71 26.34 5.81
N PRO A 305 14.41 27.30 6.45
CA PRO A 305 14.22 27.79 7.81
C PRO A 305 12.91 28.58 7.98
N LEU A 306 12.26 28.49 9.15
CA LEU A 306 10.89 29.00 9.36
C LEU A 306 10.67 30.46 8.93
N GLU A 307 11.51 31.40 9.36
CA GLU A 307 11.37 32.82 9.00
C GLU A 307 11.49 33.03 7.49
N SER A 308 12.39 32.28 6.83
CA SER A 308 12.53 32.31 5.38
C SER A 308 11.31 31.73 4.69
N ALA A 309 10.79 30.62 5.20
CA ALA A 309 9.56 30.01 4.70
C ALA A 309 8.37 30.96 4.78
N CYS A 310 8.25 31.76 5.84
CA CYS A 310 7.22 32.80 5.94
C CYS A 310 7.32 33.84 4.80
N ARG A 311 8.54 34.30 4.46
CA ARG A 311 8.75 35.21 3.32
C ARG A 311 8.41 34.56 1.98
N VAL A 312 8.84 33.31 1.78
CA VAL A 312 8.51 32.52 0.57
C VAL A 312 7.00 32.36 0.44
N ILE A 313 6.32 31.96 1.51
CA ILE A 313 4.85 31.84 1.53
C ILE A 313 4.20 33.16 1.12
N GLN A 314 4.63 34.30 1.68
CA GLN A 314 4.09 35.60 1.29
C GLN A 314 4.32 35.93 -0.20
N ARG A 315 5.46 35.52 -0.77
CA ARG A 315 5.76 35.74 -2.21
C ARG A 315 4.82 34.97 -3.14
N TYR A 316 4.50 33.72 -2.81
CA TYR A 316 3.74 32.83 -3.70
C TYR A 316 2.26 32.67 -3.35
N GLU A 317 1.83 33.08 -2.15
CA GLU A 317 0.43 33.03 -1.72
C GLU A 317 -0.16 34.45 -1.64
N PRO A 318 -0.88 34.92 -2.68
CA PRO A 318 -1.46 36.27 -2.68
C PRO A 318 -2.63 36.43 -1.69
N GLN A 319 -3.20 35.32 -1.22
CA GLN A 319 -4.27 35.29 -0.23
C GLN A 319 -3.74 34.74 1.09
N GLY A 320 -4.21 35.29 2.21
CA GLY A 320 -3.88 34.74 3.53
C GLY A 320 -4.35 33.30 3.71
N ARG A 321 -3.75 32.63 4.69
CA ARG A 321 -4.01 31.21 5.00
C ARG A 321 -5.24 31.00 5.88
N ALA A 322 -5.83 32.05 6.42
CA ALA A 322 -6.81 31.99 7.50
C ALA A 322 -6.29 31.06 8.62
N TYR A 323 -6.97 29.94 8.85
CA TYR A 323 -6.56 28.94 9.85
C TYR A 323 -5.75 27.77 9.28
N TYR A 324 -5.57 27.67 7.96
CA TYR A 324 -4.70 26.64 7.38
C TYR A 324 -3.27 26.78 7.91
N SER A 325 -2.62 25.66 8.25
CA SER A 325 -1.32 25.60 8.94
C SER A 325 -1.29 26.22 10.35
N GLY A 326 -2.40 26.80 10.79
CA GLY A 326 -2.62 27.21 12.17
C GLY A 326 -2.80 26.00 13.09
N MET A 327 -3.34 26.23 14.29
CA MET A 327 -3.58 25.15 15.23
C MET A 327 -4.88 25.33 16.03
N ALA A 328 -5.47 24.21 16.43
CA ALA A 328 -6.45 24.15 17.51
C ALA A 328 -5.74 23.70 18.77
N ALA A 329 -5.80 24.49 19.84
CA ALA A 329 -5.14 24.20 21.11
C ALA A 329 -6.15 24.15 22.26
N LEU A 330 -6.18 23.03 22.96
CA LEU A 330 -7.01 22.78 24.11
C LEU A 330 -6.14 22.88 25.37
N ILE A 331 -6.40 23.91 26.15
CA ILE A 331 -5.68 24.25 27.38
C ILE A 331 -6.53 23.85 28.57
N GLY A 332 -5.90 23.25 29.58
CA GLY A 332 -6.57 22.80 30.78
C GLY A 332 -5.67 22.81 32.02
N SER A 333 -6.22 22.29 33.10
CA SER A 333 -5.51 21.98 34.34
C SER A 333 -5.33 20.48 34.49
N ASP A 334 -4.15 20.07 34.96
CA ASP A 334 -3.79 18.65 35.14
C ASP A 334 -4.31 18.04 36.46
N GLY A 335 -4.98 18.85 37.29
CA GLY A 335 -5.49 18.45 38.62
C GLY A 335 -4.43 18.43 39.73
N LYS A 336 -3.15 18.60 39.39
CA LYS A 336 -2.01 18.66 40.32
C LYS A 336 -1.51 20.09 40.54
N GLY A 337 -2.27 21.09 40.06
CA GLY A 337 -1.91 22.51 40.10
C GLY A 337 -1.05 22.97 38.92
N GLY A 338 -0.83 22.11 37.92
CA GLY A 338 -0.15 22.46 36.66
C GLY A 338 -1.12 22.64 35.50
N ARG A 339 -0.55 22.99 34.34
CA ARG A 339 -1.27 23.16 33.08
C ARG A 339 -1.11 21.94 32.18
N SER A 340 -2.14 21.65 31.42
CA SER A 340 -2.10 20.74 30.28
C SER A 340 -2.36 21.50 28.99
N LEU A 341 -1.68 21.09 27.92
CA LEU A 341 -1.90 21.55 26.55
C LEU A 341 -2.03 20.32 25.66
N ASP A 342 -3.04 20.30 24.80
CA ASP A 342 -3.13 19.36 23.68
C ASP A 342 -3.53 20.17 22.44
N SER A 343 -2.73 20.12 21.39
CA SER A 343 -3.00 20.88 20.17
C SER A 343 -2.74 20.08 18.91
N ALA A 344 -3.56 20.34 17.89
CA ALA A 344 -3.48 19.73 16.57
C ALA A 344 -3.29 20.81 15.50
N ILE A 345 -2.48 20.49 14.49
CA ILE A 345 -2.30 21.37 13.33
C ILE A 345 -3.60 21.39 12.52
N LEU A 346 -4.03 22.56 12.07
CA LEU A 346 -5.24 22.75 11.25
C LEU A 346 -4.95 22.45 9.77
N ILE A 347 -4.69 21.18 9.49
CA ILE A 347 -4.67 20.55 8.18
C ILE A 347 -5.77 19.48 8.10
N ARG A 348 -6.10 19.03 6.87
CA ARG A 348 -7.24 18.11 6.66
C ARG A 348 -8.51 18.61 7.37
N THR A 349 -8.72 19.92 7.25
CA THR A 349 -9.77 20.67 7.93
C THR A 349 -10.54 21.50 6.91
N ALA A 350 -11.86 21.41 6.97
CA ALA A 350 -12.76 22.27 6.23
C ALA A 350 -13.13 23.46 7.10
N ASP A 351 -13.06 24.63 6.52
CA ASP A 351 -13.44 25.90 7.12
C ASP A 351 -14.71 26.39 6.41
N ILE A 352 -15.80 26.44 7.15
CA ILE A 352 -17.16 26.69 6.64
C ILE A 352 -17.70 27.96 7.28
N ASP A 353 -18.02 28.97 6.46
CA ASP A 353 -18.69 30.18 6.95
C ASP A 353 -20.22 30.02 6.99
N ASN A 354 -20.91 30.99 7.59
CA ASN A 354 -22.38 30.96 7.74
C ASN A 354 -23.17 30.95 6.42
N SER A 355 -22.55 31.28 5.28
CA SER A 355 -23.18 31.18 3.96
C SER A 355 -23.07 29.77 3.36
N GLY A 356 -22.33 28.87 4.01
CA GLY A 356 -22.09 27.52 3.52
C GLY A 356 -20.89 27.41 2.58
N GLN A 357 -20.09 28.48 2.38
CA GLN A 357 -18.86 28.35 1.61
C GLN A 357 -17.85 27.52 2.39
N VAL A 358 -17.35 26.49 1.74
CA VAL A 358 -16.38 25.54 2.26
C VAL A 358 -15.02 25.84 1.66
N ARG A 359 -14.01 25.97 2.52
CA ARG A 359 -12.60 26.08 2.13
C ARG A 359 -11.85 24.89 2.73
N ILE A 360 -11.30 24.04 1.88
CA ILE A 360 -10.39 22.95 2.28
C ILE A 360 -9.01 23.28 1.71
N SER A 361 -8.17 23.87 2.56
CA SER A 361 -6.81 24.24 2.18
C SER A 361 -5.86 23.06 2.35
N VAL A 362 -4.97 22.88 1.38
CA VAL A 362 -3.99 21.78 1.32
C VAL A 362 -2.69 22.27 0.69
N GLY A 363 -1.61 21.57 0.99
CA GLY A 363 -0.31 21.76 0.38
C GLY A 363 0.51 20.47 0.49
N SER A 364 1.71 20.51 -0.08
CA SER A 364 2.70 19.45 0.04
C SER A 364 4.08 20.07 0.30
N THR A 365 4.96 19.27 0.90
CA THR A 365 6.33 19.69 1.19
C THR A 365 7.13 19.64 -0.11
N ILE A 366 7.50 20.82 -0.62
CA ILE A 366 8.31 20.95 -1.82
C ILE A 366 9.77 20.85 -1.42
N VAL A 367 10.50 19.90 -2.00
CA VAL A 367 11.94 19.72 -1.83
C VAL A 367 12.67 19.82 -3.17
N ARG A 368 14.01 19.87 -3.14
CA ARG A 368 14.86 20.00 -4.33
C ARG A 368 14.60 18.97 -5.45
N HIS A 369 14.07 17.79 -5.09
CA HIS A 369 13.78 16.67 -6.01
C HIS A 369 12.27 16.45 -6.20
N SER A 370 11.44 17.41 -5.80
CA SER A 370 9.98 17.34 -6.02
C SER A 370 9.67 17.43 -7.51
N GLU A 371 8.73 16.60 -7.96
CA GLU A 371 8.20 16.64 -9.32
C GLU A 371 6.90 17.47 -9.35
N PRO A 372 6.84 18.61 -10.04
CA PRO A 372 5.76 19.59 -9.91
C PRO A 372 4.33 19.06 -10.07
N LEU A 373 4.09 18.21 -11.08
CA LEU A 373 2.78 17.59 -11.30
C LEU A 373 2.45 16.53 -10.26
N THR A 374 3.46 15.88 -9.69
CA THR A 374 3.29 14.91 -8.61
C THR A 374 2.85 15.62 -7.32
N GLU A 375 3.41 16.79 -7.01
CA GLU A 375 3.00 17.63 -5.88
C GLU A 375 1.55 18.15 -6.03
N ALA A 376 1.16 18.51 -7.25
CA ALA A 376 -0.23 18.82 -7.55
C ALA A 376 -1.14 17.60 -7.31
N ALA A 377 -0.78 16.42 -7.82
CA ALA A 377 -1.55 15.20 -7.58
C ALA A 377 -1.65 14.85 -6.08
N GLU A 378 -0.58 15.05 -5.31
CA GLU A 378 -0.55 14.80 -3.87
C GLU A 378 -1.47 15.74 -3.09
N SER A 379 -1.41 17.05 -3.34
CA SER A 379 -2.31 18.00 -2.66
C SER A 379 -3.79 17.68 -2.94
N ARG A 380 -4.13 17.21 -4.16
CA ARG A 380 -5.48 16.71 -4.47
C ARG A 380 -5.83 15.47 -3.65
N ALA A 381 -4.92 14.50 -3.55
CA ALA A 381 -5.12 13.29 -2.75
C ALA A 381 -5.32 13.61 -1.26
N LYS A 382 -4.55 14.55 -0.71
CA LYS A 382 -4.68 15.05 0.66
C LYS A 382 -6.05 15.69 0.92
N ALA A 383 -6.63 16.40 -0.05
CA ALA A 383 -7.98 16.96 0.04
C ALA A 383 -9.08 15.89 -0.17
N ALA A 384 -8.83 14.88 -0.99
CA ALA A 384 -9.83 13.93 -1.45
C ALA A 384 -10.53 13.15 -0.32
N GLY A 385 -9.80 12.74 0.72
CA GLY A 385 -10.40 12.05 1.88
C GLY A 385 -11.47 12.90 2.57
N LEU A 386 -11.14 14.16 2.82
CA LEU A 386 -12.03 15.13 3.45
C LEU A 386 -13.24 15.46 2.55
N ILE A 387 -13.03 15.62 1.24
CA ILE A 387 -14.11 15.83 0.25
C ILE A 387 -15.02 14.60 0.15
N ALA A 388 -14.48 13.39 0.17
CA ALA A 388 -15.25 12.16 0.10
C ALA A 388 -16.13 11.97 1.34
N ALA A 389 -15.60 12.29 2.53
CA ALA A 389 -16.38 12.33 3.76
C ALA A 389 -17.47 13.42 3.72
N LEU A 390 -17.16 14.62 3.21
CA LEU A 390 -18.15 15.70 3.04
C LEU A 390 -19.31 15.28 2.14
N LYS A 391 -19.02 14.58 1.03
CA LYS A 391 -20.05 14.10 0.09
C LYS A 391 -20.73 12.80 0.51
N ASN A 392 -20.38 12.24 1.66
CA ASN A 392 -20.76 10.89 2.07
C ASN A 392 -20.48 9.82 0.98
N GLN A 393 -19.47 10.03 0.12
CA GLN A 393 -19.14 9.08 -0.94
C GLN A 393 -18.39 7.89 -0.35
N ALA A 394 -19.00 6.71 -0.30
CA ALA A 394 -18.24 5.51 0.05
C ALA A 394 -17.13 5.31 -0.99
N PRO A 395 -15.89 4.93 -0.58
CA PRO A 395 -14.87 4.56 -1.55
C PRO A 395 -15.43 3.48 -2.47
N SER A 396 -15.27 3.63 -3.78
CA SER A 396 -15.79 2.66 -4.75
C SER A 396 -15.11 1.31 -4.54
N ARG A 397 -15.79 0.38 -3.87
CA ARG A 397 -15.31 -1.00 -3.66
C ARG A 397 -15.66 -1.84 -4.87
N PHE A 398 -14.75 -1.90 -5.84
CA PHE A 398 -14.96 -2.69 -7.05
C PHE A 398 -14.83 -4.20 -6.84
N GLY A 399 -14.22 -4.65 -5.73
CA GLY A 399 -14.10 -6.08 -5.43
C GLY A 399 -15.43 -6.83 -5.33
N GLY A 400 -16.51 -6.15 -4.93
CA GLY A 400 -17.87 -6.71 -4.88
C GLY A 400 -18.68 -6.56 -6.17
N HIS A 401 -18.20 -5.78 -7.14
CA HIS A 401 -18.94 -5.43 -8.34
C HIS A 401 -19.13 -6.65 -9.26
N LEU A 402 -20.36 -6.89 -9.74
CA LEU A 402 -20.70 -8.10 -10.51
C LEU A 402 -19.82 -8.27 -11.76
N GLN A 403 -19.56 -7.19 -12.51
CA GLN A 403 -18.71 -7.27 -13.71
C GLN A 403 -17.24 -7.57 -13.36
N VAL A 404 -16.75 -7.07 -12.23
CA VAL A 404 -15.37 -7.32 -11.79
C VAL A 404 -15.24 -8.74 -11.29
N ARG A 405 -16.20 -9.22 -10.48
CA ARG A 405 -16.27 -10.62 -10.07
C ARG A 405 -16.39 -11.57 -11.27
N ALA A 406 -17.20 -11.22 -12.27
CA ALA A 406 -17.33 -11.98 -13.50
C ALA A 406 -16.02 -12.00 -14.32
N ALA A 407 -15.34 -10.86 -14.46
CA ALA A 407 -14.05 -10.77 -15.16
C ALA A 407 -12.91 -11.50 -14.41
N LEU A 408 -12.93 -11.52 -13.08
CA LEU A 408 -11.99 -12.30 -12.28
C LEU A 408 -12.29 -13.80 -12.37
N ALA A 409 -13.57 -14.19 -12.29
CA ALA A 409 -13.98 -15.58 -12.43
C ALA A 409 -13.68 -16.14 -13.83
N SER A 410 -13.81 -15.35 -14.89
CA SER A 410 -13.52 -15.79 -16.26
C SER A 410 -12.04 -16.12 -16.50
N ARG A 411 -11.12 -15.60 -15.68
CA ARG A 411 -9.70 -15.99 -15.74
C ARG A 411 -9.48 -17.47 -15.41
N ASN A 412 -10.34 -18.05 -14.57
CA ASN A 412 -10.21 -19.46 -14.19
C ASN A 412 -10.64 -20.42 -15.31
N ALA A 413 -11.36 -19.95 -16.34
CA ALA A 413 -11.82 -20.81 -17.44
C ALA A 413 -10.69 -21.31 -18.36
N TYR A 414 -9.51 -20.71 -18.26
CA TYR A 414 -8.38 -20.97 -19.15
C TYR A 414 -7.16 -21.56 -18.45
N VAL A 415 -7.27 -21.91 -17.16
CA VAL A 415 -6.15 -22.44 -16.37
C VAL A 415 -6.43 -23.89 -15.94
N SER A 416 -5.42 -24.56 -15.40
CA SER A 416 -5.49 -25.96 -15.00
C SER A 416 -6.48 -26.21 -13.86
N ASP A 417 -7.50 -27.03 -14.13
CA ASP A 417 -8.48 -27.44 -13.11
C ASP A 417 -7.82 -28.22 -11.96
N PHE A 418 -6.74 -28.95 -12.22
CA PHE A 418 -6.01 -29.70 -11.19
C PHE A 418 -5.58 -28.81 -10.01
N TRP A 419 -5.18 -27.57 -10.26
CA TRP A 419 -4.75 -26.65 -9.21
C TRP A 419 -5.91 -25.89 -8.54
N LEU A 420 -7.08 -25.85 -9.18
CA LEU A 420 -8.30 -25.22 -8.66
C LEU A 420 -9.14 -26.18 -7.80
N MET A 421 -9.06 -27.49 -8.04
CA MET A 421 -9.78 -28.53 -7.29
C MET A 421 -9.23 -28.71 -5.87
N ASP A 422 -10.03 -29.26 -4.96
CA ASP A 422 -9.53 -29.68 -3.64
C ASP A 422 -8.53 -30.85 -3.76
N SER A 423 -7.59 -30.94 -2.83
CA SER A 423 -6.57 -32.00 -2.78
C SER A 423 -7.13 -33.44 -2.83
N GLN A 424 -8.30 -33.70 -2.26
CA GLN A 424 -8.94 -35.02 -2.31
C GLN A 424 -9.53 -35.33 -3.69
N GLN A 425 -10.06 -34.31 -4.37
CA GLN A 425 -10.68 -34.43 -5.70
C GLN A 425 -9.63 -34.62 -6.81
N ARG A 426 -8.39 -34.15 -6.57
CA ARG A 426 -7.26 -34.34 -7.48
C ARG A 426 -6.81 -35.80 -7.59
N GLN A 427 -7.12 -36.65 -6.60
CA GLN A 427 -6.63 -38.02 -6.53
C GLN A 427 -7.37 -38.90 -7.55
N GLN A 428 -6.81 -39.04 -8.75
CA GLN A 428 -7.35 -39.84 -9.85
C GLN A 428 -6.37 -40.95 -10.23
N THR A 429 -6.24 -41.93 -9.34
CA THR A 429 -5.32 -43.06 -9.54
C THR A 429 -5.69 -43.83 -10.79
N GLN A 430 -4.71 -44.09 -11.66
CA GLN A 430 -4.89 -44.88 -12.87
C GLN A 430 -4.22 -46.25 -12.68
N ALA A 431 -4.93 -47.31 -13.07
CA ALA A 431 -4.52 -48.68 -12.75
C ALA A 431 -3.16 -49.08 -13.36
N ASP A 432 -2.80 -48.49 -14.50
CA ASP A 432 -1.55 -48.68 -15.22
C ASP A 432 -0.34 -48.00 -14.57
N PHE A 433 -0.55 -47.00 -13.71
CA PHE A 433 0.50 -46.27 -13.00
C PHE A 433 0.60 -46.58 -11.51
N ASN A 434 -0.45 -47.14 -10.91
CA ASN A 434 -0.52 -47.35 -9.48
C ASN A 434 0.65 -48.19 -8.96
N GLY A 435 1.43 -47.61 -8.04
CA GLY A 435 2.57 -48.28 -7.40
C GLY A 435 3.87 -48.30 -8.21
N ARG A 436 3.90 -47.72 -9.43
CA ARG A 436 5.14 -47.58 -10.18
C ARG A 436 6.05 -46.52 -9.56
N HIS A 437 7.34 -46.81 -9.50
CA HIS A 437 8.36 -45.92 -8.94
C HIS A 437 8.94 -45.02 -10.04
N VAL A 438 8.89 -43.71 -9.81
CA VAL A 438 9.44 -42.71 -10.73
C VAL A 438 10.48 -41.85 -10.05
N LEU A 439 11.62 -41.67 -10.72
CA LEU A 439 12.66 -40.73 -10.34
C LEU A 439 12.50 -39.44 -11.13
N ILE A 440 12.46 -38.29 -10.45
CA ILE A 440 12.55 -36.97 -11.08
C ILE A 440 13.94 -36.41 -10.78
N VAL A 441 14.68 -36.06 -11.82
CA VAL A 441 15.96 -35.36 -11.72
C VAL A 441 15.70 -33.86 -11.89
N ASP A 442 15.89 -33.10 -10.82
CA ASP A 442 15.71 -31.65 -10.77
C ASP A 442 16.94 -30.91 -11.33
N ALA A 443 16.70 -30.04 -12.31
CA ALA A 443 17.75 -29.23 -12.95
C ALA A 443 17.66 -27.75 -12.54
N GLU A 444 17.47 -27.51 -11.24
CA GLU A 444 17.34 -26.19 -10.59
C GLU A 444 16.05 -25.45 -10.96
N ASP A 445 14.97 -26.19 -11.19
CA ASP A 445 13.64 -25.63 -11.37
C ASP A 445 12.57 -26.47 -10.64
N THR A 446 12.07 -25.88 -9.56
CA THR A 446 11.08 -26.49 -8.66
C THR A 446 9.74 -26.83 -9.29
N PHE A 447 9.52 -26.56 -10.59
CA PHE A 447 8.45 -27.21 -11.37
C PHE A 447 8.44 -28.75 -11.20
N THR A 448 9.58 -29.37 -10.91
CA THR A 448 9.67 -30.79 -10.50
C THR A 448 8.75 -31.16 -9.33
N SER A 449 8.51 -30.25 -8.37
CA SER A 449 7.57 -30.45 -7.27
C SER A 449 6.12 -30.48 -7.75
N MET A 450 5.78 -29.66 -8.75
CA MET A 450 4.46 -29.64 -9.38
C MET A 450 4.22 -30.91 -10.20
N ILE A 451 5.22 -31.33 -10.98
CA ILE A 451 5.24 -32.63 -11.68
C ILE A 451 5.01 -33.77 -10.68
N ALA A 452 5.77 -33.80 -9.58
CA ALA A 452 5.65 -34.84 -8.55
C ALA A 452 4.24 -34.92 -7.95
N LYS A 453 3.56 -33.78 -7.78
CA LYS A 453 2.17 -33.75 -7.27
C LYS A 453 1.18 -34.34 -8.26
N GLN A 454 1.29 -34.01 -9.55
CA GLN A 454 0.43 -34.59 -10.58
C GLN A 454 0.67 -36.10 -10.75
N LEU A 455 1.92 -36.55 -10.71
CA LEU A 455 2.24 -37.98 -10.78
C LEU A 455 1.73 -38.78 -9.57
N ARG A 456 1.88 -38.26 -8.35
CA ARG A 456 1.31 -38.90 -7.15
C ARG A 456 -0.21 -39.01 -7.24
N ALA A 457 -0.86 -38.01 -7.81
CA ALA A 457 -2.31 -38.02 -8.03
C ALA A 457 -2.74 -39.11 -9.04
N LEU A 458 -1.90 -39.43 -10.02
CA LEU A 458 -2.08 -40.55 -10.95
C LEU A 458 -1.77 -41.93 -10.33
N GLY A 459 -1.19 -41.97 -9.13
CA GLY A 459 -0.88 -43.21 -8.39
C GLY A 459 0.60 -43.63 -8.39
N LEU A 460 1.50 -42.81 -8.93
CA LEU A 460 2.94 -43.11 -8.94
C LEU A 460 3.61 -42.82 -7.59
N VAL A 461 4.65 -43.60 -7.26
CA VAL A 461 5.55 -43.37 -6.13
C VAL A 461 6.73 -42.53 -6.61
N VAL A 462 6.74 -41.25 -6.23
CA VAL A 462 7.69 -40.26 -6.76
C VAL A 462 8.85 -39.98 -5.80
N THR A 463 10.08 -40.15 -6.30
CA THR A 463 11.32 -39.65 -5.68
C THR A 463 11.87 -38.50 -6.51
N VAL A 464 12.33 -37.42 -5.86
CA VAL A 464 12.96 -36.27 -6.53
C VAL A 464 14.38 -36.12 -6.00
N CYS A 465 15.35 -35.99 -6.90
CA CYS A 465 16.76 -35.77 -6.59
C CYS A 465 17.28 -34.55 -7.37
N SER A 466 18.21 -33.78 -6.80
CA SER A 466 18.93 -32.76 -7.55
C SER A 466 19.83 -33.40 -8.60
N PHE A 467 20.07 -32.72 -9.72
CA PHE A 467 21.09 -33.14 -10.70
C PHE A 467 22.49 -33.27 -10.06
N SER A 468 22.73 -32.54 -8.97
CA SER A 468 23.99 -32.54 -8.23
C SER A 468 24.12 -33.66 -7.20
N ASP A 469 23.02 -34.35 -6.88
CA ASP A 469 23.02 -35.42 -5.89
C ASP A 469 23.54 -36.72 -6.50
N GLU A 470 24.08 -37.60 -5.67
CA GLU A 470 24.38 -38.97 -6.11
C GLU A 470 23.07 -39.76 -6.20
N TYR A 471 22.72 -40.20 -7.40
CA TYR A 471 21.54 -41.03 -7.65
C TYR A 471 21.83 -42.13 -8.69
N SER A 472 21.05 -43.21 -8.64
CA SER A 472 21.01 -44.23 -9.69
C SER A 472 19.63 -44.23 -10.35
N PHE A 473 19.60 -44.54 -11.64
CA PHE A 473 18.34 -44.80 -12.32
C PHE A 473 17.74 -46.15 -11.89
N ASP A 474 18.53 -47.09 -11.36
CA ASP A 474 18.07 -48.43 -10.99
C ASP A 474 17.01 -48.42 -9.89
N GLY A 475 16.05 -49.36 -9.97
CA GLY A 475 14.94 -49.44 -9.03
C GLY A 475 13.75 -48.51 -9.34
N TYR A 476 13.81 -47.76 -10.45
CA TYR A 476 12.70 -46.95 -10.95
C TYR A 476 12.17 -47.49 -12.29
N ASP A 477 10.84 -47.52 -12.42
CA ASP A 477 10.12 -47.92 -13.64
C ASP A 477 10.22 -46.86 -14.73
N LEU A 478 10.37 -45.58 -14.35
CA LEU A 478 10.47 -44.45 -15.25
C LEU A 478 11.32 -43.33 -14.65
N VAL A 479 11.97 -42.55 -15.52
CA VAL A 479 12.74 -41.36 -15.14
C VAL A 479 12.10 -40.11 -15.76
N ILE A 480 12.06 -39.01 -15.02
CA ILE A 480 11.72 -37.69 -15.54
C ILE A 480 12.94 -36.80 -15.45
N MET A 481 13.42 -36.36 -16.60
CA MET A 481 14.48 -35.35 -16.69
C MET A 481 13.81 -33.98 -16.64
N GLY A 482 13.99 -33.29 -15.52
CA GLY A 482 13.26 -32.07 -15.18
C GLY A 482 13.65 -30.82 -15.97
N PRO A 483 12.85 -29.76 -15.84
CA PRO A 483 13.16 -28.45 -16.42
C PRO A 483 14.28 -27.74 -15.63
N GLY A 484 14.80 -26.66 -16.19
CA GLY A 484 15.88 -25.88 -15.57
C GLY A 484 16.22 -24.61 -16.34
N PRO A 485 16.86 -23.62 -15.70
CA PRO A 485 17.41 -22.46 -16.41
C PRO A 485 18.69 -22.83 -17.17
N GLY A 486 19.01 -22.08 -18.22
CA GLY A 486 20.31 -22.15 -18.90
C GLY A 486 20.21 -22.28 -20.42
N ASN A 487 21.36 -22.19 -21.08
CA ASN A 487 21.47 -22.51 -22.50
C ASN A 487 21.76 -24.02 -22.65
N PRO A 488 20.86 -24.80 -23.28
CA PRO A 488 21.02 -26.26 -23.44
C PRO A 488 22.27 -26.68 -24.24
N SER A 489 22.89 -25.76 -25.00
CA SER A 489 24.13 -26.02 -25.73
C SER A 489 25.41 -25.72 -24.93
N ASP A 490 25.29 -25.13 -23.74
CA ASP A 490 26.44 -24.70 -22.92
C ASP A 490 26.93 -25.82 -21.98
N VAL A 491 27.62 -26.81 -22.55
CA VAL A 491 28.18 -27.96 -21.83
C VAL A 491 29.34 -27.60 -20.89
N GLN A 492 29.73 -26.32 -20.79
CA GLN A 492 30.69 -25.89 -19.76
C GLN A 492 30.03 -25.75 -18.39
N LEU A 493 28.70 -25.61 -18.36
CA LEU A 493 27.93 -25.60 -17.13
C LEU A 493 27.74 -27.03 -16.62
N PRO A 494 28.17 -27.37 -15.39
CA PRO A 494 28.11 -28.75 -14.86
C PRO A 494 26.73 -29.40 -14.98
N LYS A 495 25.66 -28.62 -14.76
CA LYS A 495 24.28 -29.07 -14.91
C LYS A 495 23.93 -29.49 -16.33
N ILE A 496 24.31 -28.68 -17.32
CA ILE A 496 23.98 -28.94 -18.72
C ILE A 496 24.74 -30.18 -19.19
N ASP A 497 26.03 -30.29 -18.87
CA ASP A 497 26.82 -31.48 -19.16
C ASP A 497 26.22 -32.74 -18.51
N HIS A 498 25.83 -32.65 -17.24
CA HIS A 498 25.13 -33.73 -16.52
C HIS A 498 23.85 -34.17 -17.23
N LEU A 499 23.00 -33.23 -17.66
CA LEU A 499 21.77 -33.56 -18.41
C LEU A 499 22.08 -34.27 -19.73
N HIS A 500 23.11 -33.83 -20.47
CA HIS A 500 23.56 -34.50 -21.70
C HIS A 500 24.02 -35.94 -21.42
N MET A 501 24.83 -36.15 -20.38
CA MET A 501 25.29 -37.49 -19.98
C MET A 501 24.13 -38.39 -19.55
N ALA A 502 23.24 -37.88 -18.69
CA ALA A 502 22.08 -38.60 -18.19
C ALA A 502 21.15 -39.03 -19.34
N ILE A 503 20.82 -38.12 -20.26
CA ILE A 503 19.94 -38.42 -21.40
C ILE A 503 20.59 -39.43 -22.35
N ARG A 504 21.88 -39.30 -22.67
CA ARG A 504 22.58 -40.31 -23.50
C ARG A 504 22.59 -41.68 -22.83
N SER A 505 22.80 -41.72 -21.51
CA SER A 505 22.72 -42.96 -20.75
C SER A 505 21.34 -43.60 -20.86
N LEU A 506 20.26 -42.84 -20.63
CA LEU A 506 18.88 -43.33 -20.73
C LEU A 506 18.55 -43.85 -22.13
N LEU A 507 18.96 -43.14 -23.19
CA LEU A 507 18.79 -43.56 -24.58
C LEU A 507 19.53 -44.88 -24.85
N SER A 508 20.81 -44.97 -24.46
CA SER A 508 21.63 -46.17 -24.70
C SER A 508 21.12 -47.42 -23.97
N GLN A 509 20.55 -47.23 -22.78
CA GLN A 509 19.99 -48.30 -21.95
C GLN A 509 18.52 -48.59 -22.30
N GLN A 510 17.93 -47.85 -23.24
CA GLN A 510 16.50 -47.91 -23.60
C GLN A 510 15.56 -47.82 -22.39
N ARG A 511 15.93 -47.02 -21.38
CA ARG A 511 15.12 -46.88 -20.16
C ARG A 511 13.94 -45.94 -20.43
N PRO A 512 12.73 -46.26 -19.97
CA PRO A 512 11.58 -45.35 -20.09
C PRO A 512 11.85 -43.99 -19.43
N PHE A 513 11.78 -42.90 -20.20
CA PHE A 513 11.90 -41.56 -19.64
C PHE A 513 11.03 -40.49 -20.30
N LEU A 514 10.73 -39.44 -19.53
CA LEU A 514 10.09 -38.21 -19.99
C LEU A 514 11.05 -37.02 -19.79
N ALA A 515 11.35 -36.27 -20.85
CA ALA A 515 12.17 -35.06 -20.75
C ALA A 515 11.32 -33.79 -20.87
N VAL A 516 11.54 -32.82 -19.97
CA VAL A 516 10.71 -31.61 -19.85
C VAL A 516 11.54 -30.34 -20.07
N CYS A 517 11.05 -29.43 -20.90
CA CYS A 517 11.61 -28.10 -21.21
C CYS A 517 13.12 -28.12 -21.51
N LEU A 518 13.98 -27.76 -20.55
CA LEU A 518 15.44 -27.79 -20.72
C LEU A 518 15.93 -29.19 -21.11
N SER A 519 15.44 -30.22 -20.44
CA SER A 519 15.82 -31.61 -20.75
C SER A 519 15.27 -32.06 -22.11
N HIS A 520 14.11 -31.56 -22.54
CA HIS A 520 13.60 -31.78 -23.90
C HIS A 520 14.53 -31.15 -24.96
N GLN A 521 15.06 -29.95 -24.69
CA GLN A 521 16.01 -29.29 -25.58
C GLN A 521 17.35 -30.04 -25.64
N VAL A 522 17.85 -30.51 -24.50
CA VAL A 522 19.07 -31.35 -24.44
C VAL A 522 18.86 -32.67 -25.19
N LEU A 523 17.71 -33.32 -25.01
CA LEU A 523 17.34 -34.50 -25.80
C LEU A 523 17.32 -34.19 -27.29
N SER A 524 16.71 -33.07 -27.69
CA SER A 524 16.64 -32.66 -29.10
C SER A 524 18.05 -32.50 -29.70
N LEU A 525 18.99 -31.89 -28.97
CA LEU A 525 20.40 -31.81 -29.37
C LEU A 525 21.05 -33.20 -29.50
N CYS A 526 20.79 -34.11 -28.56
CA CYS A 526 21.33 -35.48 -28.61
C CYS A 526 20.80 -36.28 -29.82
N LEU A 527 19.60 -35.95 -30.29
CA LEU A 527 18.98 -36.54 -31.48
C LEU A 527 19.39 -35.83 -32.78
N GLY A 528 20.24 -34.80 -32.70
CA GLY A 528 20.74 -34.07 -33.87
C GLY A 528 19.83 -32.94 -34.38
N LEU A 529 18.77 -32.59 -33.64
CA LEU A 529 17.94 -31.43 -33.97
C LEU A 529 18.67 -30.13 -33.63
N GLN A 530 18.40 -29.08 -34.41
CA GLN A 530 18.95 -27.76 -34.16
C GLN A 530 18.10 -27.01 -33.14
N LEU A 531 18.77 -26.28 -32.24
CA LEU A 531 18.11 -25.35 -31.33
C LEU A 531 18.25 -23.92 -31.83
N GLN A 532 17.16 -23.18 -31.75
CA GLN A 532 17.12 -21.76 -32.08
C GLN A 532 16.72 -20.95 -30.84
N ARG A 533 17.45 -19.85 -30.60
CA ARG A 533 17.02 -18.82 -29.65
C ARG A 533 15.89 -18.02 -30.28
N LYS A 534 14.76 -17.92 -29.58
CA LYS A 534 13.61 -17.16 -30.06
C LYS A 534 13.90 -15.66 -29.97
N ALA A 535 13.44 -14.89 -30.98
CA ALA A 535 13.48 -13.43 -30.93
C ALA A 535 12.57 -12.88 -29.82
N ILE A 536 11.40 -13.51 -29.64
CA ILE A 536 10.47 -13.26 -28.54
C ILE A 536 10.38 -14.56 -27.72
N PRO A 537 10.90 -14.59 -26.48
CA PRO A 537 10.83 -15.77 -25.61
C PRO A 537 9.37 -16.15 -25.29
N ASN A 538 9.08 -17.45 -25.20
CA ASN A 538 7.80 -17.95 -24.67
C ASN A 538 7.92 -18.08 -23.15
N GLN A 539 8.12 -16.98 -22.42
CA GLN A 539 8.24 -17.01 -20.96
C GLN A 539 6.90 -16.68 -20.30
N GLY A 540 6.23 -17.69 -19.72
CA GLY A 540 4.94 -17.54 -19.06
C GLY A 540 3.76 -17.33 -20.01
N VAL A 541 3.79 -17.99 -21.18
CA VAL A 541 2.78 -17.84 -22.24
C VAL A 541 1.99 -19.13 -22.41
N GLN A 542 0.66 -19.04 -22.47
CA GLN A 542 -0.20 -20.15 -22.88
C GLN A 542 -0.38 -20.14 -24.40
N LYS A 543 -0.25 -21.31 -25.05
CA LYS A 543 -0.53 -21.46 -26.48
C LYS A 543 -1.40 -22.68 -26.74
N GLN A 544 -2.16 -22.63 -27.83
CA GLN A 544 -2.83 -23.79 -28.39
C GLN A 544 -1.90 -24.44 -29.42
N ILE A 545 -1.67 -25.75 -29.29
CA ILE A 545 -0.77 -26.53 -30.15
C ILE A 545 -1.46 -27.79 -30.67
N ASP A 546 -0.95 -28.36 -31.76
CA ASP A 546 -1.24 -29.75 -32.15
C ASP A 546 -0.22 -30.68 -31.49
N LEU A 547 -0.66 -31.46 -30.51
CA LEU A 547 0.12 -32.47 -29.82
C LEU A 547 -0.24 -33.86 -30.34
N PHE A 548 0.44 -34.27 -31.41
CA PHE A 548 0.25 -35.58 -32.07
C PHE A 548 -1.21 -35.78 -32.50
N GLY A 549 -1.80 -34.78 -33.16
CA GLY A 549 -3.17 -34.79 -33.67
C GLY A 549 -4.25 -34.31 -32.69
N ASN A 550 -3.87 -33.96 -31.45
CA ASN A 550 -4.79 -33.40 -30.46
C ASN A 550 -4.54 -31.92 -30.25
N ALA A 551 -5.60 -31.12 -30.25
CA ALA A 551 -5.50 -29.69 -29.94
C ALA A 551 -5.38 -29.49 -28.42
N GLU A 552 -4.23 -29.03 -27.95
CA GLU A 552 -3.94 -28.86 -26.52
C GLU A 552 -3.62 -27.40 -26.18
N ARG A 553 -4.03 -26.94 -24.99
CA ARG A 553 -3.67 -25.62 -24.46
C ARG A 553 -2.65 -25.77 -23.34
N VAL A 554 -1.41 -25.37 -23.61
CA VAL A 554 -0.26 -25.64 -22.75
C VAL A 554 0.57 -24.39 -22.44
N GLY A 555 1.21 -24.39 -21.28
CA GLY A 555 2.06 -23.30 -20.79
C GLY A 555 3.53 -23.48 -21.16
N PHE A 556 4.13 -22.43 -21.73
CA PHE A 556 5.54 -22.39 -22.12
C PHE A 556 6.35 -21.44 -21.22
N TYR A 557 7.58 -21.85 -20.91
CA TYR A 557 8.57 -21.11 -20.11
C TYR A 557 9.98 -21.25 -20.72
N ASN A 558 10.11 -20.99 -22.02
CA ASN A 558 11.33 -21.27 -22.77
C ASN A 558 11.79 -20.11 -23.67
N THR A 559 13.11 -19.95 -23.74
CA THR A 559 13.79 -18.99 -24.63
C THR A 559 14.39 -19.66 -25.86
N PHE A 560 14.76 -20.94 -25.75
CA PHE A 560 15.26 -21.77 -26.84
C PHE A 560 14.18 -22.78 -27.25
N ALA A 561 14.15 -23.18 -28.51
CA ALA A 561 13.29 -24.25 -28.98
C ALA A 561 13.98 -25.05 -30.09
N ALA A 562 13.69 -26.34 -30.15
CA ALA A 562 14.15 -27.19 -31.25
C ALA A 562 13.36 -26.89 -32.53
N GLN A 563 14.00 -27.14 -33.66
CA GLN A 563 13.47 -26.90 -34.99
C GLN A 563 13.51 -28.18 -35.82
N SER A 564 12.42 -28.46 -36.53
CA SER A 564 12.34 -29.56 -37.48
C SER A 564 11.46 -29.18 -38.68
N SER A 565 11.89 -29.58 -39.88
CA SER A 565 11.09 -29.49 -41.10
C SER A 565 10.28 -30.76 -41.39
N SER A 566 10.45 -31.81 -40.59
CA SER A 566 9.80 -33.11 -40.72
C SER A 566 9.07 -33.49 -39.44
N ASP A 567 8.00 -34.25 -39.57
CA ASP A 567 7.22 -34.78 -38.45
C ASP A 567 7.80 -36.12 -37.93
N ARG A 568 8.84 -36.64 -38.60
CA ARG A 568 9.55 -37.88 -38.27
C ARG A 568 11.05 -37.77 -38.51
N LEU A 569 11.82 -38.44 -37.66
CA LEU A 569 13.27 -38.55 -37.76
C LEU A 569 13.71 -39.98 -37.43
N ASP A 570 14.39 -40.64 -38.37
CA ASP A 570 14.97 -41.99 -38.15
C ASP A 570 16.42 -41.85 -37.69
N ILE A 571 16.75 -42.44 -36.54
CA ILE A 571 18.08 -42.34 -35.94
C ILE A 571 18.65 -43.74 -35.71
N ASP A 572 19.84 -43.98 -36.27
CA ASP A 572 20.56 -45.24 -36.09
C ASP A 572 20.81 -45.53 -34.59
N GLY A 573 20.44 -46.73 -34.15
CA GLY A 573 20.57 -47.16 -32.76
C GLY A 573 19.47 -46.68 -31.80
N ILE A 574 18.58 -45.79 -32.23
CA ILE A 574 17.41 -45.34 -31.45
C ILE A 574 16.10 -45.81 -32.10
N GLY A 575 15.97 -45.68 -33.42
CA GLY A 575 14.75 -45.96 -34.18
C GLY A 575 14.02 -44.68 -34.62
N THR A 576 12.76 -44.83 -35.02
CA THR A 576 11.92 -43.71 -35.50
C THR A 576 11.45 -42.84 -34.34
N VAL A 577 11.67 -41.54 -34.45
CA VAL A 577 11.18 -40.51 -33.53
C VAL A 577 10.09 -39.68 -34.22
N GLU A 578 8.90 -39.66 -33.63
CA GLU A 578 7.79 -38.79 -34.03
C GLU A 578 7.95 -37.40 -33.40
N ILE A 579 7.67 -36.36 -34.18
CA ILE A 579 7.89 -34.96 -33.83
C ILE A 579 6.55 -34.22 -33.91
N SER A 580 6.05 -33.75 -32.77
CA SER A 580 4.99 -32.74 -32.74
C SER A 580 5.64 -31.37 -32.85
N ARG A 581 5.27 -30.61 -33.87
CA ARG A 581 5.81 -29.29 -34.17
C ARG A 581 4.73 -28.34 -34.69
N ASP A 582 5.04 -27.06 -34.64
CA ASP A 582 4.30 -26.05 -35.37
C ASP A 582 4.57 -26.21 -36.88
N SER A 583 3.49 -26.32 -37.67
CA SER A 583 3.59 -26.58 -39.11
C SER A 583 4.19 -25.41 -39.89
N GLU A 584 4.03 -24.17 -39.39
CA GLU A 584 4.45 -22.94 -40.06
C GLU A 584 5.89 -22.57 -39.66
N THR A 585 6.19 -22.61 -38.37
CA THR A 585 7.46 -22.14 -37.83
C THR A 585 8.52 -23.24 -37.70
N GLY A 586 8.12 -24.51 -37.69
CA GLY A 586 9.01 -25.65 -37.45
C GLY A 586 9.37 -25.88 -35.97
N GLU A 587 8.84 -25.05 -35.06
CA GLU A 587 9.08 -25.15 -33.62
C GLU A 587 8.59 -26.48 -33.06
N VAL A 588 9.49 -27.27 -32.51
CA VAL A 588 9.17 -28.57 -31.92
C VAL A 588 8.53 -28.37 -30.54
N HIS A 589 7.37 -28.98 -30.33
CA HIS A 589 6.62 -28.95 -29.09
C HIS A 589 6.82 -30.21 -28.25
N ALA A 590 6.96 -31.37 -28.88
CA ALA A 590 7.12 -32.65 -28.21
C ALA A 590 7.76 -33.71 -29.13
N LEU A 591 8.37 -34.73 -28.52
CA LEU A 591 8.93 -35.90 -29.22
C LEU A 591 8.39 -37.20 -28.63
N ARG A 592 8.25 -38.22 -29.47
CA ARG A 592 7.88 -39.59 -29.11
C ARG A 592 8.83 -40.56 -29.80
N GLY A 593 9.63 -41.28 -29.02
CA GLY A 593 10.55 -42.31 -29.49
C GLY A 593 10.29 -43.63 -28.76
N PRO A 594 10.97 -44.73 -29.14
CA PRO A 594 10.60 -46.06 -28.66
C PRO A 594 10.52 -46.19 -27.14
N SER A 595 11.50 -45.65 -26.41
CA SER A 595 11.57 -45.71 -24.94
C SER A 595 11.44 -44.35 -24.27
N PHE A 596 10.99 -43.31 -24.97
CA PHE A 596 10.91 -41.97 -24.39
C PHE A 596 9.81 -41.11 -24.97
N ALA A 597 9.40 -40.14 -24.17
CA ALA A 597 8.63 -39.00 -24.63
C ALA A 597 9.30 -37.70 -24.15
N SER A 598 8.98 -36.57 -24.75
CA SER A 598 9.43 -35.27 -24.24
C SER A 598 8.49 -34.15 -24.62
N MET A 599 8.55 -33.05 -23.86
CA MET A 599 7.73 -31.87 -24.07
C MET A 599 8.53 -30.59 -23.82
N GLN A 600 8.39 -29.62 -24.73
CA GLN A 600 8.97 -28.27 -24.58
C GLN A 600 8.18 -27.43 -23.56
N PHE A 601 6.88 -27.66 -23.45
CA PHE A 601 5.98 -26.98 -22.53
C PHE A 601 5.94 -27.68 -21.15
N HIS A 602 5.27 -27.03 -20.20
CA HIS A 602 5.11 -27.50 -18.82
C HIS A 602 3.69 -27.97 -18.60
N ALA A 603 3.44 -29.27 -18.74
CA ALA A 603 2.12 -29.85 -18.51
C ALA A 603 1.64 -29.65 -17.05
N GLU A 604 2.58 -29.52 -16.13
CA GLU A 604 2.35 -29.28 -14.71
C GLU A 604 1.87 -27.85 -14.40
N SER A 605 2.11 -26.88 -15.29
CA SER A 605 1.83 -25.46 -15.04
C SER A 605 0.34 -25.16 -14.86
N LEU A 606 0.03 -24.12 -14.08
CA LEU A 606 -1.30 -23.51 -14.03
C LEU A 606 -1.81 -23.11 -15.43
N LEU A 607 -0.90 -22.78 -16.35
CA LEU A 607 -1.24 -22.40 -17.72
C LEU A 607 -1.56 -23.60 -18.63
N THR A 608 -1.50 -24.84 -18.16
CA THR A 608 -1.81 -26.02 -18.98
C THR A 608 -3.13 -26.65 -18.57
N GLN A 609 -4.06 -26.72 -19.52
CA GLN A 609 -5.31 -27.48 -19.35
C GLN A 609 -5.02 -28.97 -19.47
N GLU A 610 -5.72 -29.80 -18.69
CA GLU A 610 -5.59 -31.27 -18.74
C GLU A 610 -4.16 -31.81 -18.53
N GLY A 611 -3.32 -31.06 -17.81
CA GLY A 611 -1.92 -31.42 -17.52
C GLY A 611 -1.69 -32.86 -17.10
N PRO A 612 -2.39 -33.40 -16.08
CA PRO A 612 -2.26 -34.79 -15.67
C PRO A 612 -2.57 -35.81 -16.77
N ARG A 613 -3.55 -35.53 -17.65
CA ARG A 613 -3.88 -36.40 -18.78
C ARG A 613 -2.76 -36.38 -19.83
N ILE A 614 -2.26 -35.20 -20.17
CA ILE A 614 -1.16 -35.04 -21.13
C ILE A 614 0.09 -35.80 -20.63
N ILE A 615 0.44 -35.64 -19.35
CA ILE A 615 1.55 -36.39 -18.73
C ILE A 615 1.29 -37.90 -18.82
N ALA A 616 0.10 -38.36 -18.41
CA ALA A 616 -0.27 -39.77 -18.49
C ALA A 616 -0.11 -40.35 -19.91
N ASP A 617 -0.58 -39.65 -20.93
CA ASP A 617 -0.50 -40.12 -22.32
C ASP A 617 0.95 -40.21 -22.83
N LEU A 618 1.80 -39.24 -22.46
CA LEU A 618 3.23 -39.29 -22.78
C LEU A 618 3.97 -40.39 -22.01
N LEU A 619 3.63 -40.61 -20.74
CA LEU A 619 4.21 -41.70 -19.93
C LEU A 619 3.82 -43.08 -20.46
N ARG A 620 2.55 -43.29 -20.84
CA ARG A 620 2.11 -44.54 -21.48
C ARG A 620 2.95 -44.84 -22.71
N HIS A 621 3.14 -43.83 -23.57
CA HIS A 621 3.96 -43.99 -24.76
C HIS A 621 5.38 -44.49 -24.42
N ALA A 622 6.06 -43.82 -23.48
CA ALA A 622 7.42 -44.19 -23.07
C ALA A 622 7.50 -45.61 -22.45
N LEU A 623 6.42 -46.13 -21.88
CA LEU A 623 6.37 -47.44 -21.24
C LEU A 623 6.01 -48.61 -22.18
N ILE A 624 5.34 -48.36 -23.32
CA ILE A 624 4.79 -49.41 -24.20
C ILE A 624 5.88 -50.29 -24.86
N HIS A 625 7.09 -49.79 -25.06
CA HIS A 625 8.18 -50.55 -25.69
C HIS A 625 9.36 -50.89 -24.77
N ALA A 626 9.16 -50.84 -23.45
CA ALA A 626 10.15 -51.40 -22.52
C ALA A 626 10.22 -52.93 -22.68
N PRO A 627 11.41 -53.54 -22.87
CA PRO A 627 11.51 -55.00 -22.85
C PRO A 627 11.06 -55.51 -21.48
N VAL A 628 10.09 -56.43 -21.47
CA VAL A 628 9.68 -57.14 -20.25
C VAL A 628 10.84 -58.00 -19.78
N ASP A 629 11.33 -57.75 -18.58
CA ASP A 629 12.34 -58.58 -17.93
C ASP A 629 11.84 -60.03 -17.84
N SER A 630 12.47 -60.93 -18.60
CA SER A 630 12.15 -62.37 -18.62
C SER A 630 12.93 -63.15 -17.55
N SER A 631 12.99 -62.61 -16.33
CA SER A 631 13.71 -63.22 -15.20
C SER A 631 12.80 -63.71 -14.06
N VAL A 632 11.52 -63.98 -14.34
CA VAL A 632 10.62 -64.70 -13.40
C VAL A 632 9.80 -65.77 -14.13
N SER A 633 10.46 -66.84 -14.61
CA SER A 633 9.78 -68.13 -14.86
C SER A 633 10.66 -69.35 -14.55
N ALA A 634 11.48 -69.25 -13.50
CA ALA A 634 12.20 -70.39 -12.96
C ALA A 634 12.09 -70.46 -11.42
N ALA A 635 10.85 -70.44 -10.90
CA ALA A 635 10.55 -70.93 -9.55
C ALA A 635 9.04 -71.21 -9.37
N GLY A 636 8.65 -72.47 -9.60
CA GLY A 636 7.54 -73.11 -8.88
C GLY A 636 6.13 -73.00 -9.46
N ARG A 637 5.78 -73.88 -10.41
CA ARG A 637 5.01 -75.13 -10.18
C ARG A 637 4.77 -75.87 -11.49
#